data_AF-A0A9E6CF31-F1
#
_entry.id   AF-A0A9E6CF31-F1
#
_cell.length_a   1.000
_cell.length_b   1.000
_cell.length_c   1.000
_cell.angle_alpha   90.00
_cell.angle_beta   90.00
_cell.angle_gamma   90.00
#
_symmetry.space_group_name_H-M   'P 1'
#
loop_
_entity.id
_entity.type
_entity.pdbx_description
1 polymer ?
#
loop_
_entity_poly.entity_id
_entity_poly.type
_entity_poly.pdbx_seq_one_letter_code
_entity_poly.pdbx_strand_id
1 'polypeptide(L)' 'MADFEPKIVGFLCNWCTYAGADTAGTLRIQYPPSIRPIRV' A
#
# COMPACT_ATOMS: atom_id res chain seq x y z
N MET A 1 -24.30 3.97 12.53
CA MET A 1 -23.18 4.93 12.39
C MET A 1 -22.28 4.32 11.34
N ALA A 2 -22.10 4.94 10.17
CA ALA A 2 -21.28 4.33 9.12
C ALA A 2 -19.84 4.23 9.63
N ASP A 3 -19.28 3.03 9.67
CA ASP A 3 -17.91 2.78 10.07
C ASP A 3 -16.96 3.63 9.20
N PHE A 4 -16.10 4.41 9.84
CA PHE A 4 -15.14 5.28 9.15
C PHE A 4 -13.97 4.44 8.64
N GLU A 5 -13.80 4.35 7.32
CA GLU A 5 -12.63 3.73 6.71
C GLU A 5 -11.60 4.80 6.28
N PRO A 6 -10.37 4.77 6.83
CA PRO A 6 -9.35 5.76 6.50
C PRO A 6 -8.90 5.60 5.05
N LYS A 7 -8.72 6.73 4.35
CA LYS A 7 -8.18 6.78 2.99
C LYS A 7 -6.73 7.26 3.06
N ILE A 8 -5.78 6.38 2.78
CA ILE A 8 -4.35 6.66 2.91
C ILE A 8 -3.73 6.70 1.50
N VAL A 9 -2.96 7.74 1.19
CA VAL A 9 -2.18 7.84 -0.05
C VAL A 9 -0.71 7.76 0.32
N GLY A 10 0.04 6.87 -0.35
CA GLY A 10 1.48 6.69 -0.13
C GLY A 10 2.26 6.93 -1.41
N PHE A 11 3.28 7.77 -1.38
CA PHE A 11 4.20 7.95 -2.51
C PHE A 11 5.39 7.02 -2.32
N LEU A 12 5.54 6.06 -3.24
CA LEU A 12 6.57 5.03 -3.18
C LEU A 12 7.57 5.27 -4.31
N CYS A 13 8.86 5.27 -3.99
CA CYS A 13 9.88 5.35 -5.03
C CYS A 13 9.88 4.07 -5.89
N ASN A 14 10.14 4.23 -7.18
CA ASN A 14 10.14 3.14 -8.15
C ASN A 14 11.13 2.00 -7.81
N TRP A 15 12.28 2.31 -7.20
CA TRP A 15 13.38 1.36 -7.09
C TRP A 15 13.33 0.47 -5.86
N CYS A 16 13.02 1.03 -4.69
CA CYS A 16 13.12 0.30 -3.43
C CYS A 16 11.74 0.06 -2.82
N THR A 17 10.97 1.13 -2.60
CA THR A 17 9.73 1.01 -1.83
C THR A 17 8.62 0.33 -2.64
N TYR A 18 8.50 0.64 -3.93
CA TYR A 18 7.53 -0.03 -4.80
C TYR A 18 7.85 -1.52 -4.96
N ALA A 19 9.13 -1.87 -5.15
CA ALA A 19 9.59 -3.26 -5.17
C ALA A 19 9.32 -4.00 -3.83
N GLY A 20 9.43 -3.30 -2.70
CA GLY A 20 9.06 -3.82 -1.39
C GLY A 20 7.55 -4.12 -1.29
N ALA A 21 6.70 -3.25 -1.86
CA ALA A 21 5.26 -3.48 -1.93
C ALA A 21 4.92 -4.68 -2.83
N ASP A 22 5.61 -4.84 -3.96
CA ASP A 22 5.47 -6.01 -4.83
C ASP A 22 5.86 -7.30 -4.09
N THR A 23 6.99 -7.25 -3.35
CA THR A 23 7.47 -8.39 -2.54
C THR A 23 6.47 -8.77 -1.45
N ALA A 24 5.88 -7.79 -0.77
CA ALA A 24 4.82 -8.05 0.21
C ALA A 24 3.61 -8.74 -0.41
N GLY A 25 3.26 -8.39 -1.66
CA GLY A 25 2.25 -9.09 -2.46
C GLY A 25 2.63 -10.53 -2.77
N THR A 26 3.87 -10.78 -3.23
CA THR A 26 4.38 -12.14 -3.50
C THR A 26 4.37 -13.02 -2.26
N LEU A 27 4.71 -12.47 -1.10
CA LEU A 27 4.69 -13.15 0.20
C LEU A 27 3.29 -13.30 0.79
N ARG A 28 2.26 -12.73 0.15
CA ARG A 28 0.86 -12.72 0.63
C ARG A 28 0.72 -12.13 2.03
N ILE A 29 1.52 -11.11 2.34
CA ILE A 29 1.43 -10.39 3.61
C ILE A 29 0.13 -9.58 3.61
N GLN A 30 -0.75 -9.86 4.56
CA GLN A 30 -2.03 -9.18 4.67
C GLN A 30 -1.85 -7.79 5.29
N TYR A 31 -2.52 -6.80 4.72
CA TYR A 31 -2.55 -5.43 5.19
C TYR A 31 -3.94 -4.82 4.94
N PRO A 32 -4.34 -3.77 5.67
CA PRO A 32 -5.62 -3.10 5.44
C PRO A 32 -5.71 -2.48 4.03
N PRO A 33 -6.87 -2.55 3.34
CA PRO A 33 -7.04 -2.04 1.98
C PRO A 33 -7.14 -0.50 1.89
N SER A 34 -6.82 0.21 2.97
CA SER A 34 -6.93 1.67 3.08
C SER A 34 -5.88 2.43 2.27
N ILE A 35 -4.74 1.80 1.95
CA ILE A 35 -3.61 2.44 1.28
C ILE A 35 -3.72 2.39 -0.25
N ARG A 36 -3.44 3.52 -0.88
CA ARG A 36 -3.36 3.69 -2.33
C ARG A 36 -1.96 4.18 -2.71
N PRO A 37 -1.08 3.29 -3.19
CA PRO A 37 0.28 3.66 -3.55
C PRO A 37 0.33 4.42 -4.89
N ILE A 38 1.14 5.48 -4.94
CA ILE A 38 1.50 6.24 -6.15
C ILE A 38 2.99 6.07 -6.35
N ARG A 39 3.38 5.64 -7.55
CA ARG A 39 4.78 5.44 -7.90
C ARG A 39 5.42 6.76 -8.35
N VAL A 40 6.61 7.06 -7.81
CA VAL A 40 7.46 8.21 -8.17
C VAL A 40 8.89 7.81 -8.49
#